data_AF-A0A5H5UQX0-F1
#
_entry.id   AF-A0A5H5UQX0-F1
#
_cell.length_a   1.000
_cell.length_b   1.000
_cell.length_c   1.000
_cell.angle_alpha   90.00
_cell.angle_beta   90.00
_cell.angle_gamma   90.00
#
_symmetry.space_group_name_H-M   'P 1'
#
loop_
_entity.id
_entity.type
_entity.pdbx_description
1 polymer ?
#
loop_
_entity_poly.entity_id
_entity_poly.type
_entity_poly.pdbx_seq_one_letter_code
_entity_poly.pdbx_strand_id
1 'polypeptide(L)' 'MNNKHTRLLRLPEVMHKTGYGKAWIYRLINEGLFPQPVKIGARAIAFIESEVDEWIQSTIDRSRQNAA' A
#
# COMPACT_ATOMS: atom_id res chain seq x y z
N MET A 1 20.52 2.64 12.67
CA MET A 1 19.11 2.41 13.06
C MET A 1 18.25 3.08 12.02
N ASN A 2 17.69 2.32 11.08
CA ASN A 2 16.83 2.89 10.05
C ASN A 2 15.50 3.22 10.70
N ASN A 3 15.34 4.45 11.19
CA ASN A 3 14.04 5.00 11.54
C ASN A 3 13.21 5.09 10.25
N LYS A 4 12.61 3.96 9.82
CA LYS A 4 11.51 3.98 8.86
C LYS A 4 10.41 4.78 9.53
N HIS A 5 10.29 6.05 9.14
CA HIS A 5 9.24 6.95 9.63
C HIS A 5 7.91 6.23 9.48
N THR A 6 7.33 5.81 10.61
CA THR A 6 6.10 5.03 10.63
C THR A 6 4.94 6.01 10.60
N ARG A 7 4.63 6.51 9.40
CA ARG A 7 3.45 7.33 9.16
C ARG A 7 2.28 6.44 8.74
N LEU A 8 1.08 6.86 9.11
CA LEU A 8 -0.15 6.23 8.68
C LEU A 8 -0.73 7.00 7.50
N LEU A 9 -0.95 6.32 6.37
CA LEU A 9 -1.53 6.87 5.16
C LEU A 9 -3.03 6.64 5.14
N ARG A 10 -3.82 7.68 4.89
CA ARG A 10 -5.24 7.49 4.57
C ARG A 10 -5.40 7.02 3.13
N LEU A 11 -6.54 6.40 2.83
CA LEU A 11 -6.81 5.83 1.50
C LEU A 11 -6.54 6.80 0.33
N PRO A 12 -6.87 8.12 0.39
CA PRO A 12 -6.52 9.05 -0.68
C PRO A 12 -5.01 9.17 -0.94
N GLU A 13 -4.19 9.14 0.11
CA GLU A 13 -2.73 9.19 -0.03
C GLU A 13 -2.19 7.88 -0.63
N VAL A 14 -2.75 6.74 -0.23
CA VAL A 14 -2.39 5.44 -0.84
C VAL A 14 -2.76 5.41 -2.32
N MET A 15 -3.94 5.92 -2.70
CA MET A 15 -4.33 6.06 -4.10
C MET A 15 -3.34 6.96 -4.86
N HIS A 16 -2.90 8.06 -4.26
CA HIS A 16 -1.92 8.95 -4.86
C HIS A 16 -0.55 8.28 -5.04
N LYS A 17 -0.04 7.57 -4.02
CA LYS A 17 1.26 6.89 -4.10
C LYS A 17 1.27 5.71 -5.09
N THR A 18 0.16 4.98 -5.19
CA THR A 18 0.10 3.74 -5.98
C THR A 18 -0.47 3.94 -7.39
N GLY A 19 -1.15 5.05 -7.65
CA GLY A 19 -1.88 5.30 -8.91
C GLY A 19 -3.16 4.48 -9.07
N TYR A 20 -3.48 3.59 -8.11
CA TYR A 20 -4.66 2.75 -8.17
C TYR A 20 -5.90 3.44 -7.61
N GLY A 21 -7.04 3.19 -8.25
CA GLY A 21 -8.34 3.59 -7.75
C GLY A 21 -8.77 2.79 -6.50
N LYS A 22 -9.65 3.39 -5.70
CA LYS A 22 -10.23 2.80 -4.48
C LYS A 22 -10.70 1.35 -4.67
N ALA A 23 -11.48 1.07 -5.72
CA ALA A 23 -12.04 -0.26 -5.97
C ALA A 23 -10.95 -1.32 -6.19
N TRP A 24 -9.88 -0.95 -6.90
CA TRP A 24 -8.76 -1.85 -7.16
C TRP A 24 -7.94 -2.12 -5.90
N ILE A 25 -7.69 -1.10 -5.09
CA ILE A 25 -7.02 -1.26 -3.79
C ILE A 25 -7.80 -2.25 -2.91
N TYR A 26 -9.12 -2.10 -2.79
CA TYR A 26 -9.93 -3.06 -2.01
C TYR A 26 -9.92 -4.46 -2.60
N ARG A 27 -9.90 -4.59 -3.93
CA ARG A 27 -9.75 -5.89 -4.58
C ARG A 27 -8.42 -6.55 -4.20
N LEU A 28 -7.30 -5.83 -4.32
CA LEU A 28 -5.99 -6.37 -3.96
C LEU A 28 -5.89 -6.71 -2.46
N ILE A 29 -6.50 -5.92 -1.58
CA ILE A 29 -6.59 -6.23 -0.14
C ILE A 29 -7.33 -7.56 0.08
N ASN A 30 -8.46 -7.76 -0.60
CA ASN A 30 -9.25 -8.99 -0.51
C ASN A 30 -8.54 -10.21 -1.11
N GLU A 31 -7.73 -10.00 -2.16
CA GLU A 31 -6.89 -11.04 -2.76
C GLU A 31 -5.60 -11.29 -1.95
N GLY A 32 -5.33 -10.54 -0.88
CA GLY A 32 -4.10 -10.66 -0.09
C GLY A 32 -2.84 -10.15 -0.82
N LEU A 33 -3.03 -9.37 -1.88
CA LEU A 33 -1.97 -8.85 -2.75
C LEU A 33 -1.57 -7.40 -2.43
N PHE A 34 -2.12 -6.81 -1.37
CA PHE A 34 -1.82 -5.44 -0.92
C PHE A 34 -1.70 -5.41 0.61
N PRO A 35 -0.91 -4.47 1.19
CA PRO A 35 -0.83 -4.28 2.63
C PRO A 35 -2.20 -4.17 3.30
N GLN A 36 -2.37 -4.86 4.42
CA GLN A 36 -3.64 -4.84 5.16
C GLN A 36 -3.80 -3.51 5.89
N PRO A 37 -4.99 -2.87 5.83
CA PRO A 37 -5.21 -1.63 6.55
C PRO A 37 -5.29 -1.85 8.06
N VAL A 38 -4.75 -0.89 8.81
CA VAL A 38 -4.91 -0.79 10.27
C VAL A 38 -6.16 0.02 10.58
N LYS A 39 -7.01 -0.48 11.48
CA LYS A 39 -8.14 0.27 12.03
C LYS A 39 -7.63 1.33 13.01
N ILE A 40 -7.94 2.60 12.74
CA ILE A 40 -7.56 3.75 13.58
C ILE A 40 -8.78 4.44 14.24
N GLY A 41 -9.96 3.84 14.08
CA GLY A 41 -11.21 4.30 14.69
C GLY A 41 -12.40 3.50 14.17
N ALA A 42 -13.60 3.77 14.71
CA ALA A 42 -14.81 2.99 14.42
C ALA A 42 -15.15 2.88 12.92
N ARG A 43 -14.83 3.92 12.14
CA ARG A 43 -15.06 3.98 10.68
C ARG A 43 -13.81 4.39 9.90
N ALA A 44 -12.65 4.36 10.55
CA ALA A 44 -11.42 4.92 9.99
C ALA A 44 -10.35 3.82 9.87
N ILE A 45 -9.77 3.74 8.67
CA ILE A 45 -8.61 2.89 8.37
C ILE A 45 -7.45 3.73 7.84
N ALA A 46 -6.25 3.22 8.03
CA ALA A 46 -5.01 3.73 7.46
C ALA A 46 -4.05 2.60 7.11
N PHE A 47 -2.99 2.91 6.37
CA PHE A 47 -1.97 1.95 5.96
C PHE A 47 -0.61 2.40 6.49
N ILE A 48 0.26 1.46 6.83
CA ILE A 48 1.62 1.77 7.26
C ILE A 48 2.40 2.21 6.01
N GLU A 49 2.96 3.41 6.02
CA GLU A 49 3.66 3.99 4.87
C GLU A 49 4.75 3.07 4.35
N SER A 50 5.55 2.47 5.23
CA SER A 50 6.63 1.57 4.83
C SER A 50 6.15 0.29 4.14
N GLU A 51 4.99 -0.26 4.51
CA GLU A 51 4.44 -1.44 3.85
C GLU A 51 3.94 -1.11 2.44
N VAL A 52 3.33 0.07 2.28
CA VAL A 52 2.92 0.57 0.96
C VAL A 52 4.14 0.82 0.07
N ASP A 53 5.20 1.40 0.62
CA ASP A 53 6.45 1.66 -0.12
C ASP A 53 7.16 0.35 -0.53
N GLU A 54 7.21 -0.64 0.36
CA GLU A 54 7.72 -1.98 0.06
C GLU A 54 6.92 -2.68 -1.05
N TRP A 55 5.59 -2.55 -0.99
CA TRP A 55 4.72 -3.09 -2.03
C TRP A 55 4.92 -2.43 -3.39
N ILE A 56 5.11 -1.10 -3.42
CA ILE A 56 5.44 -0.36 -4.66
C ILE A 56 6.75 -0.89 -5.24
N GLN A 57 7.79 -1.04 -4.40
CA GLN A 57 9.09 -1.54 -4.84
C GLN A 57 8.97 -2.96 -5.41
N SER A 58 8.26 -3.87 -4.73
CA SER A 58 8.04 -5.23 -5.25
C SER A 58 7.27 -5.24 -6.58
N THR A 59 6.32 -4.32 -6.76
CA THR A 59 5.57 -4.18 -8.01
C THR A 59 6.49 -3.72 -9.16
N ILE A 60 7.37 -2.76 -8.90
CA ILE A 60 8.39 -2.31 -9.87
C ILE A 60 9.32 -3.46 -10.22
N ASP A 61 9.85 -4.16 -9.22
CA ASP A 61 10.79 -5.26 -9.44
C ASP A 61 10.16 -6.37 -10.27
N ARG A 62 8.93 -6.77 -9.94
CA ARG A 62 8.18 -7.77 -10.73
C ARG A 62 7.95 -7.32 -12.16
N SER A 63 7.63 -6.05 -12.38
CA SER A 63 7.45 -5.49 -13.72
C SER A 63 8.76 -5.51 -14.53
N ARG A 64 9.92 -5.31 -13.89
CA ARG A 64 11.23 -5.35 -14.56
C ARG A 64 11.74 -6.77 -14.78
N GLN A 65 11.46 -7.68 -13.85
CA GLN A 65 11.79 -9.11 -13.98
C GLN A 65 11.02 -9.78 -15.12
N ASN A 66 9.75 -9.42 -15.33
CA ASN A 66 8.94 -9.96 -16.42
C ASN A 66 9.31 -9.39 -17.81
N ALA A 67 10.18 -8.38 -17.87
CA ALA A 67 10.63 -7.77 -19.13
C ALA A 67 12.02 -8.27 -19.58
N ALA A 68 12.65 -9.15 -18.80
CA ALA A 68 13.89 -9.85 -19.12
C ALA A 68 13.58 -11.28 -19.56
#